data_AF-A0A357VV96-F1
#
_entry.id   AF-A0A357VV96-F1
#
_cell.length_a   1.000
_cell.length_b   1.000
_cell.length_c   1.000
_cell.angle_alpha   90.00
_cell.angle_beta   90.00
_cell.angle_gamma   90.00
#
_symmetry.space_group_name_H-M   'P 1'
#
loop_
_entity.id
_entity.type
_entity.pdbx_description
1 polymer ?
#
loop_
_entity_poly.entity_id
_entity_poly.type
_entity_poly.pdbx_seq_one_letter_code
_entity_poly.pdbx_strand_id
1 'polypeptide(L)'
;MSGGIKQLKDEVNSPYSLFFSSNNIPLVNLDVGYEDEHFFFETMWVQLVSENNRNFETPKAMNYKTYGLKFGNFRVGYQDALIYNRAFDFFYFLNPMPAYFAQEIRAVGNGMPWSENINDNSIMGFFFDYKDSNYYIYSQLLVDDFNANRFFNPQGKQTPDKVAFSSGLNIKSNLGTFGVHGAFATQFTFQPGCGDSSYTIYPESIYYYEGEKRIIDYTDHYIGYKYGENTVSFLVDYDYTYNNWFNLYSSFETVFSGSKSPTEDTAPYEGTYLLDESLLEKRYVYTVATNFYFNNLEFNLSADMGVIQNKLEFNVDEDIFEPSDKDENILKLNFGFGIEF
;
A
#
# COMPACT_ATOMS: atom_id res chain seq x y z
N MET A 1 -14.90 7.95 17.40
CA MET A 1 -14.02 8.99 16.85
C MET A 1 -12.70 8.91 17.57
N SER A 2 -11.61 8.75 16.83
CA SER A 2 -10.26 8.82 17.40
C SER A 2 -9.35 9.58 16.44
N GLY A 3 -8.17 9.99 16.92
CA GLY A 3 -7.23 10.74 16.09
C GLY A 3 -5.87 10.91 16.78
N GLY A 4 -4.85 11.23 15.99
CA GLY A 4 -3.48 11.37 16.45
C GLY A 4 -2.48 10.94 15.39
N ILE A 5 -1.24 10.64 15.81
CA ILE A 5 -0.21 10.05 14.95
C ILE A 5 -0.22 8.54 15.22
N LYS A 6 -0.52 7.75 14.20
CA LYS A 6 -0.58 6.27 14.32
C LYS A 6 0.10 5.63 13.10
N GLN A 7 0.62 4.42 13.31
CA GLN A 7 0.88 3.51 12.19
C GLN A 7 -0.47 2.99 11.71
N LEU A 8 -0.87 3.43 10.52
CA LEU A 8 -2.13 3.01 9.91
C LEU A 8 -1.99 1.58 9.38
N LYS A 9 -3.09 0.83 9.45
CA LYS A 9 -3.15 -0.56 9.01
C LYS A 9 -4.34 -0.74 8.09
N ASP A 10 -4.17 -1.66 7.15
CA ASP A 10 -5.21 -2.08 6.24
C ASP A 10 -6.19 -3.05 6.93
N GLU A 11 -7.36 -3.27 6.34
CA GLU A 11 -8.41 -4.16 6.87
C GLU A 11 -7.95 -5.61 6.94
N VAL A 12 -7.17 -6.02 5.94
CA VAL A 12 -6.51 -7.32 5.90
C VAL A 12 -5.10 -7.19 6.47
N ASN A 13 -4.78 -8.10 7.40
CA ASN A 13 -3.43 -8.25 7.89
C ASN A 13 -2.55 -8.95 6.85
N SER A 14 -1.91 -8.19 5.97
CA SER A 14 -1.10 -8.70 4.86
C SER A 14 0.29 -8.06 4.87
N PRO A 15 1.37 -8.80 4.57
CA PRO A 15 2.66 -8.21 4.24
C PRO A 15 2.62 -7.42 2.92
N TYR A 16 1.54 -7.56 2.15
CA TYR A 16 1.30 -6.93 0.86
C TYR A 16 -0.07 -6.23 0.82
N SER A 17 -0.43 -5.55 1.90
CA SER A 17 -1.65 -4.72 1.96
C SER A 17 -1.68 -3.68 0.84
N LEU A 18 -2.84 -3.45 0.24
CA LEU A 18 -3.01 -2.62 -0.97
C LEU A 18 -3.46 -1.19 -0.66
N PHE A 19 -4.14 -0.95 0.47
CA PHE A 19 -4.64 0.37 0.83
C PHE A 19 -3.74 1.09 1.83
N PHE A 20 -3.16 0.37 2.81
CA PHE A 20 -2.15 0.92 3.71
C PHE A 20 -0.92 0.01 3.76
N SER A 21 0.26 0.60 3.62
CA SER A 21 1.53 -0.09 3.52
C SER A 21 1.92 -0.81 4.80
N SER A 22 2.46 -2.02 4.63
CA SER A 22 3.05 -2.79 5.72
C SER A 22 4.36 -2.19 6.26
N ASN A 23 4.93 -1.16 5.60
CA ASN A 23 6.15 -0.48 6.05
C ASN A 23 5.94 0.39 7.31
N ASN A 24 4.70 0.48 7.84
CA ASN A 24 4.38 1.12 9.12
C ASN A 24 4.80 2.60 9.22
N ILE A 25 4.42 3.42 8.24
CA ILE A 25 4.68 4.86 8.24
C ILE A 25 3.68 5.55 9.19
N PRO A 26 4.14 6.24 10.26
CA PRO A 26 3.25 6.96 11.15
C PRO A 26 2.65 8.19 10.48
N LEU A 27 1.33 8.27 10.42
CA LEU A 27 0.60 9.36 9.78
C LEU A 27 -0.40 10.00 10.75
N VAL A 28 -0.58 11.32 10.61
CA VAL A 28 -1.64 12.04 11.32
C VAL A 28 -2.98 11.65 10.72
N ASN A 29 -3.93 11.24 11.57
CA ASN A 29 -5.25 10.79 11.15
C ASN A 29 -6.36 11.29 12.09
N LEU A 30 -7.57 11.30 11.54
CA LEU A 30 -8.83 11.44 12.24
C LEU A 30 -9.80 10.40 11.68
N ASP A 31 -10.37 9.57 12.54
CA ASP A 31 -11.28 8.49 12.14
C ASP A 31 -12.62 8.56 12.88
N VAL A 32 -13.67 8.13 12.18
CA VAL A 32 -14.99 7.88 12.72
C VAL A 32 -15.49 6.57 12.15
N GLY A 33 -15.83 5.63 13.03
CA GLY A 33 -16.36 4.33 12.64
C GLY A 33 -17.57 3.91 13.45
N TYR A 34 -18.26 2.92 12.92
CA TYR A 34 -19.35 2.17 13.53
C TYR A 34 -19.10 0.69 13.28
N GLU A 35 -19.33 -0.13 14.31
CA GLU A 35 -19.23 -1.58 14.20
C GLU A 35 -20.26 -2.23 15.13
N ASP A 36 -20.99 -3.21 14.61
CA ASP A 36 -21.87 -4.10 15.38
C ASP A 36 -21.53 -5.57 15.10
N GLU A 37 -22.41 -6.54 15.36
CA GLU A 37 -22.12 -7.96 15.10
C GLU A 37 -22.03 -8.33 13.61
N HIS A 38 -22.72 -7.59 12.73
CA HIS A 38 -22.91 -7.96 11.32
C HIS A 38 -22.27 -7.00 10.34
N PHE A 39 -21.98 -5.77 10.75
CA PHE A 39 -21.56 -4.69 9.87
C PHE A 39 -20.49 -3.82 10.53
N PHE A 40 -19.60 -3.29 9.70
CA PHE A 40 -18.70 -2.22 10.09
C PHE A 40 -18.54 -1.19 8.98
N PHE A 41 -18.30 0.05 9.39
CA PHE A 41 -17.98 1.18 8.55
C PHE A 41 -16.93 2.03 9.24
N GLU A 42 -15.96 2.52 8.48
CA GLU A 42 -15.03 3.54 8.93
C GLU A 42 -14.85 4.59 7.82
N THR A 43 -14.75 5.84 8.23
CA THR A 43 -14.22 6.94 7.42
C THR A 43 -13.03 7.55 8.15
N MET A 44 -11.91 7.65 7.46
CA MET A 44 -10.66 8.15 8.01
C MET A 44 -10.07 9.20 7.09
N TRP A 45 -9.82 10.39 7.64
CA TRP A 45 -8.97 11.38 7.02
C TRP A 45 -7.52 11.14 7.46
N VAL A 46 -6.59 11.23 6.51
CA VAL A 46 -5.15 11.07 6.72
C VAL A 46 -4.42 12.27 6.11
N GLN A 47 -3.63 12.98 6.91
CA GLN A 47 -2.71 13.99 6.40
C GLN A 47 -1.47 13.29 5.85
N LEU A 48 -1.20 13.48 4.55
CA LEU A 48 -0.01 12.96 3.88
C LEU A 48 1.10 14.03 3.87
N VAL A 49 0.76 15.24 3.43
CA VAL A 49 1.63 16.43 3.45
C VAL A 49 0.88 17.61 4.07
N SER A 50 1.50 18.21 5.09
CA SER A 50 0.98 19.39 5.78
C SER A 50 1.12 20.66 4.92
N GLU A 51 0.19 21.61 5.08
CA GLU A 51 0.29 22.97 4.49
C GLU A 51 1.54 23.73 4.92
N ASN A 52 2.12 23.37 6.07
CA ASN A 52 3.34 23.99 6.58
C ASN A 52 4.58 23.14 6.27
N ASN A 53 4.50 22.19 5.32
CA ASN A 53 5.66 21.42 4.91
C ASN A 53 6.69 22.35 4.25
N ARG A 54 7.97 22.21 4.65
CA ARG A 54 9.06 23.06 4.14
C ARG A 54 9.64 22.60 2.80
N ASN A 55 9.39 21.35 2.42
CA ASN A 55 9.97 20.69 1.25
C ASN A 55 8.99 20.63 0.07
N PHE A 56 7.68 20.67 0.35
CA PHE A 56 6.62 20.56 -0.66
C PHE A 56 5.61 21.68 -0.48
N GLU A 57 5.33 22.41 -1.56
CA GLU A 57 4.33 23.49 -1.55
C GLU A 57 2.90 22.95 -1.57
N THR A 58 2.69 21.80 -2.20
CA THR A 58 1.38 21.17 -2.36
C THR A 58 1.00 20.37 -1.10
N PRO A 59 0.01 20.82 -0.28
CA PRO A 59 -0.53 19.97 0.76
C PRO A 59 -1.25 18.78 0.14
N LYS A 60 -1.22 17.64 0.82
CA LYS A 60 -1.80 16.39 0.33
C LYS A 60 -2.48 15.65 1.45
N ALA A 61 -3.67 15.11 1.18
CA ALA A 61 -4.37 14.29 2.15
C ALA A 61 -5.19 13.20 1.45
N MET A 62 -5.68 12.27 2.24
CA MET A 62 -6.50 11.16 1.78
C MET A 62 -7.73 11.03 2.66
N ASN A 63 -8.87 10.70 2.04
CA ASN A 63 -9.99 10.09 2.75
C ASN A 63 -10.05 8.62 2.36
N TYR A 64 -10.03 7.76 3.37
CA TYR A 64 -10.18 6.32 3.23
C TYR A 64 -11.50 5.91 3.85
N LYS A 65 -12.24 5.02 3.18
CA LYS A 65 -13.47 4.44 3.72
C LYS A 65 -13.47 2.94 3.57
N THR A 66 -14.06 2.28 4.56
CA THR A 66 -14.29 0.84 4.54
C THR A 66 -15.74 0.54 4.88
N TYR A 67 -16.27 -0.50 4.25
CA TYR A 67 -17.62 -1.01 4.48
C TYR A 67 -17.52 -2.52 4.47
N GLY A 68 -17.95 -3.19 5.53
CA GLY A 68 -17.82 -4.63 5.60
C GLY A 68 -18.97 -5.32 6.31
N LEU A 69 -19.20 -6.56 5.89
CA LEU A 69 -20.16 -7.48 6.50
C LEU A 69 -19.41 -8.59 7.22
N LYS A 70 -19.96 -9.02 8.34
CA LYS A 70 -19.39 -10.05 9.22
C LYS A 70 -20.34 -11.24 9.29
N PHE A 71 -19.78 -12.42 9.04
CA PHE A 71 -20.48 -13.70 9.08
C PHE A 71 -19.65 -14.68 9.93
N GLY A 72 -19.77 -14.55 11.25
CA GLY A 72 -18.94 -15.30 12.19
C GLY A 72 -17.46 -14.96 12.01
N ASN A 73 -16.67 -15.95 11.58
CA ASN A 73 -15.23 -15.82 11.36
C ASN A 73 -14.85 -15.22 9.99
N PHE A 74 -15.84 -14.92 9.15
CA PHE A 74 -15.63 -14.41 7.80
C PHE A 74 -16.01 -12.93 7.71
N ARG A 75 -15.19 -12.15 7.01
CA ARG A 75 -15.48 -10.77 6.62
C ARG A 75 -15.38 -10.62 5.11
N VAL A 76 -16.27 -9.82 4.54
CA VAL A 76 -16.18 -9.33 3.17
C VAL A 76 -16.49 -7.85 3.17
N GLY A 77 -15.75 -7.08 2.39
CA GLY A 77 -15.95 -5.64 2.36
C GLY A 77 -15.45 -4.97 1.12
N TYR A 78 -15.77 -3.68 1.07
CA TYR A 78 -15.39 -2.71 0.07
C TYR A 78 -14.53 -1.64 0.74
N GLN A 79 -13.48 -1.23 0.07
CA GLN A 79 -12.59 -0.16 0.49
C GLN A 79 -12.51 0.87 -0.64
N ASP A 80 -12.44 2.14 -0.28
CA ASP A 80 -12.04 3.18 -1.21
C ASP A 80 -11.07 4.17 -0.54
N ALA A 81 -10.29 4.81 -1.39
CA ALA A 81 -9.35 5.83 -1.00
C ALA A 81 -9.39 6.94 -2.04
N LEU A 82 -9.60 8.17 -1.58
CA LEU A 82 -9.62 9.35 -2.40
C LEU A 82 -8.55 10.32 -1.92
N ILE A 83 -7.60 10.57 -2.80
CA ILE A 83 -6.39 11.35 -2.54
C ILE A 83 -6.56 12.69 -3.24
N TYR A 84 -6.10 13.76 -2.58
CA TYR A 84 -6.24 15.10 -3.11
C TYR A 84 -5.14 16.07 -2.64
N ASN A 85 -4.94 17.12 -3.42
CA ASN A 85 -3.95 18.17 -3.19
C ASN A 85 -4.50 19.33 -2.33
N ARG A 86 -5.01 18.99 -1.13
CA ARG A 86 -5.47 19.94 -0.09
C ARG A 86 -5.30 19.29 1.29
N ALA A 87 -5.23 20.08 2.36
CA ALA A 87 -5.01 19.52 3.70
C ALA A 87 -6.21 18.73 4.23
N PHE A 88 -7.43 19.18 3.95
CA PHE A 88 -8.65 18.60 4.50
C PHE A 88 -9.84 18.86 3.57
N ASP A 89 -10.74 17.88 3.45
CA ASP A 89 -12.03 18.04 2.77
C ASP A 89 -13.17 17.57 3.70
N PHE A 90 -14.02 18.53 4.10
CA PHE A 90 -15.15 18.25 4.98
C PHE A 90 -16.21 17.36 4.35
N PHE A 91 -16.46 17.52 3.05
CA PHE A 91 -17.50 16.75 2.38
C PHE A 91 -17.09 15.29 2.28
N TYR A 92 -15.85 14.99 1.87
CA TYR A 92 -15.39 13.61 1.84
C TYR A 92 -15.31 12.99 3.23
N PHE A 93 -14.86 13.72 4.25
CA PHE A 93 -14.75 13.14 5.59
C PHE A 93 -16.12 12.82 6.22
N LEU A 94 -17.09 13.73 6.10
CA LEU A 94 -18.40 13.60 6.75
C LEU A 94 -19.43 12.81 5.94
N ASN A 95 -19.26 12.70 4.61
CA ASN A 95 -20.18 11.98 3.76
C ASN A 95 -19.92 10.46 3.85
N PRO A 96 -20.89 9.64 4.30
CA PRO A 96 -20.70 8.20 4.41
C PRO A 96 -20.83 7.46 3.07
N MET A 97 -21.05 8.15 1.95
CA MET A 97 -21.03 7.55 0.62
C MET A 97 -19.62 7.16 0.20
N PRO A 98 -19.45 6.10 -0.61
CA PRO A 98 -18.18 5.80 -1.24
C PRO A 98 -17.60 7.01 -1.96
N ALA A 99 -16.29 7.19 -1.84
CA ALA A 99 -15.59 8.42 -2.21
C ALA A 99 -15.72 8.73 -3.71
N TYR A 100 -15.68 7.71 -4.57
CA TYR A 100 -15.93 7.84 -6.01
C TYR A 100 -17.26 8.56 -6.30
N PHE A 101 -18.37 8.09 -5.71
CA PHE A 101 -19.68 8.71 -5.92
C PHE A 101 -19.77 10.11 -5.30
N ALA A 102 -19.08 10.33 -4.16
CA ALA A 102 -19.02 11.63 -3.53
C ALA A 102 -18.35 12.67 -4.44
N GLN A 103 -17.27 12.29 -5.14
CA GLN A 103 -16.61 13.13 -6.13
C GLN A 103 -17.53 13.46 -7.31
N GLU A 104 -18.18 12.48 -7.93
CA GLU A 104 -19.05 12.68 -9.10
C GLU A 104 -20.19 13.69 -8.83
N ILE A 105 -20.72 13.72 -7.60
CA ILE A 105 -21.76 14.67 -7.16
C ILE A 105 -21.24 16.12 -7.10
N ARG A 106 -19.93 16.32 -6.96
CA ARG A 106 -19.27 17.63 -6.90
C ARG A 106 -18.48 17.96 -8.16
N ALA A 107 -18.11 16.99 -9.00
CA ALA A 107 -17.26 17.22 -10.16
C ALA A 107 -17.90 18.18 -11.18
N VAL A 108 -17.07 19.03 -11.79
CA VAL A 108 -17.49 20.05 -12.78
C VAL A 108 -18.30 19.47 -13.94
N GLY A 109 -18.07 18.20 -14.27
CA GLY A 109 -18.80 17.48 -15.33
C GLY A 109 -20.30 17.30 -15.08
N ASN A 110 -20.78 17.46 -13.84
CA ASN A 110 -22.20 17.28 -13.54
C ASN A 110 -23.09 18.52 -13.83
N GLY A 111 -22.49 19.68 -14.11
CA GLY A 111 -23.18 20.90 -14.53
C GLY A 111 -24.10 21.56 -13.48
N MET A 112 -24.00 21.16 -12.21
CA MET A 112 -24.82 21.69 -11.13
C MET A 112 -24.27 23.00 -10.56
N PRO A 113 -25.08 23.90 -9.98
CA PRO A 113 -24.59 25.17 -9.42
C PRO A 113 -23.57 25.04 -8.28
N TRP A 114 -23.51 23.88 -7.63
CA TRP A 114 -22.54 23.54 -6.57
C TRP A 114 -21.34 22.74 -7.10
N SER A 115 -21.23 22.52 -8.41
CA SER A 115 -20.11 21.79 -8.99
C SER A 115 -18.81 22.55 -8.77
N GLU A 116 -17.74 21.81 -8.52
CA GLU A 116 -16.40 22.28 -8.26
C GLU A 116 -15.46 21.74 -9.34
N ASN A 117 -14.39 22.46 -9.63
CA ASN A 117 -13.34 22.00 -10.55
C ASN A 117 -12.41 21.03 -9.82
N ILE A 118 -12.91 19.82 -9.54
CA ILE A 118 -12.21 18.75 -8.85
C ILE A 118 -12.12 17.51 -9.75
N ASN A 119 -10.99 16.83 -9.68
CA ASN A 119 -10.74 15.53 -10.32
C ASN A 119 -9.81 14.70 -9.42
N ASP A 120 -10.15 14.61 -8.13
CA ASP A 120 -9.29 13.92 -7.17
C ASP A 120 -9.11 12.44 -7.56
N ASN A 121 -7.98 11.85 -7.17
CA ASN A 121 -7.66 10.46 -7.52
C ASN A 121 -8.41 9.51 -6.59
N SER A 122 -9.27 8.65 -7.15
CA SER A 122 -10.15 7.77 -6.41
C SER A 122 -9.89 6.32 -6.79
N ILE A 123 -9.38 5.56 -5.84
CA ILE A 123 -9.13 4.12 -5.96
C ILE A 123 -10.15 3.35 -5.14
N MET A 124 -10.59 2.21 -5.67
CA MET A 124 -11.56 1.34 -5.02
C MET A 124 -11.09 -0.10 -4.95
N GLY A 125 -11.68 -0.90 -4.08
CA GLY A 125 -11.26 -2.27 -3.89
C GLY A 125 -12.21 -3.09 -3.04
N PHE A 126 -11.90 -4.37 -2.99
CA PHE A 126 -12.67 -5.35 -2.22
C PHE A 126 -11.70 -6.22 -1.44
N PHE A 127 -12.14 -6.68 -0.28
CA PHE A 127 -11.42 -7.67 0.48
C PHE A 127 -12.36 -8.74 0.99
N PHE A 128 -11.76 -9.88 1.30
CA PHE A 128 -12.35 -10.81 2.22
C PHE A 128 -11.27 -11.39 3.12
N ASP A 129 -11.68 -11.82 4.30
CA ASP A 129 -10.85 -12.67 5.15
C ASP A 129 -11.68 -13.69 5.92
N TYR A 130 -10.98 -14.73 6.35
CA TYR A 130 -11.48 -15.72 7.28
C TYR A 130 -10.42 -15.92 8.37
N LYS A 131 -10.84 -15.85 9.63
CA LYS A 131 -9.95 -16.03 10.77
C LYS A 131 -10.56 -16.95 11.82
N ASP A 132 -9.84 -18.01 12.16
CA ASP A 132 -10.12 -18.83 13.33
C ASP A 132 -8.84 -19.07 14.17
N SER A 133 -8.88 -20.06 15.06
CA SER A 133 -7.74 -20.37 15.94
C SER A 133 -6.52 -20.93 15.20
N ASN A 134 -6.72 -21.50 14.01
CA ASN A 134 -5.72 -22.24 13.24
C ASN A 134 -5.39 -21.58 11.90
N TYR A 135 -6.31 -20.81 11.34
CA TYR A 135 -6.20 -20.26 9.99
C TYR A 135 -6.45 -18.76 9.99
N TYR A 136 -5.67 -18.07 9.16
CA TYR A 136 -6.04 -16.75 8.66
C TYR A 136 -5.84 -16.72 7.15
N ILE A 137 -6.92 -16.55 6.40
CA ILE A 137 -6.94 -16.48 4.94
C ILE A 137 -7.43 -15.10 4.57
N TYR A 138 -6.82 -14.48 3.57
CA TYR A 138 -7.30 -13.21 3.04
C TYR A 138 -7.04 -13.10 1.54
N SER A 139 -7.85 -12.28 0.90
CA SER A 139 -7.51 -11.67 -0.38
C SER A 139 -8.01 -10.23 -0.44
N GLN A 140 -7.33 -9.41 -1.22
CA GLN A 140 -7.65 -8.01 -1.45
C GLN A 140 -7.42 -7.69 -2.93
N LEU A 141 -8.35 -6.95 -3.52
CA LEU A 141 -8.32 -6.44 -4.88
C LEU A 141 -8.40 -4.92 -4.81
N LEU A 142 -7.55 -4.23 -5.55
CA LEU A 142 -7.56 -2.79 -5.74
C LEU A 142 -7.66 -2.50 -7.24
N VAL A 143 -8.51 -1.54 -7.58
CA VAL A 143 -8.83 -1.11 -8.94
C VAL A 143 -8.85 0.41 -8.97
N ASP A 144 -8.05 0.98 -9.86
CA ASP A 144 -8.04 2.42 -10.17
C ASP A 144 -8.90 2.67 -11.42
N ASP A 145 -8.36 2.29 -12.58
CA ASP A 145 -9.07 2.27 -13.85
C ASP A 145 -9.47 0.83 -14.24
N PHE A 146 -10.74 0.63 -14.57
CA PHE A 146 -11.26 -0.62 -15.13
C PHE A 146 -11.72 -0.41 -16.56
N ASN A 147 -11.27 -1.27 -17.47
CA ASN A 147 -11.71 -1.22 -18.86
C ASN A 147 -13.15 -1.75 -19.01
N ALA A 148 -14.11 -0.90 -18.70
CA ALA A 148 -15.52 -1.17 -18.92
C ALA A 148 -15.88 -1.27 -20.42
N ASN A 149 -15.09 -0.65 -21.31
CA ASN A 149 -15.31 -0.74 -22.77
C ASN A 149 -15.21 -2.19 -23.25
N ARG A 150 -14.40 -3.04 -22.61
CA ARG A 150 -14.36 -4.49 -22.90
C ARG A 150 -15.75 -5.14 -22.92
N PHE A 151 -16.65 -4.68 -22.07
CA PHE A 151 -18.00 -5.24 -21.92
C PHE A 151 -19.08 -4.40 -22.62
N PHE A 152 -19.00 -3.07 -22.52
CA PHE A 152 -20.06 -2.17 -22.97
C PHE A 152 -19.80 -1.54 -24.35
N ASN A 153 -18.54 -1.51 -24.80
CA ASN A 153 -18.16 -1.01 -26.12
C ASN A 153 -16.92 -1.75 -26.68
N PRO A 154 -17.04 -3.07 -26.93
CA PRO A 154 -15.89 -3.92 -27.26
C PRO A 154 -15.23 -3.58 -28.60
N GLN A 155 -15.90 -2.81 -29.45
CA GLN A 155 -15.36 -2.33 -30.74
C GLN A 155 -14.74 -0.92 -30.63
N GLY A 156 -14.88 -0.27 -29.47
CA GLY A 156 -14.28 1.04 -29.20
C GLY A 156 -12.85 0.94 -28.69
N LYS A 157 -12.26 2.12 -28.43
CA LYS A 157 -10.94 2.26 -27.80
C LYS A 157 -10.91 1.53 -26.45
N GLN A 158 -9.89 0.72 -26.23
CA GLN A 158 -9.78 -0.10 -25.01
C GLN A 158 -8.85 0.61 -24.02
N THR A 159 -9.33 0.94 -22.83
CA THR A 159 -8.49 1.52 -21.78
C THR A 159 -7.67 0.42 -21.07
N PRO A 160 -6.55 0.78 -20.42
CA PRO A 160 -5.86 -0.15 -19.53
C PRO A 160 -6.77 -0.57 -18.35
N ASP A 161 -6.64 -1.83 -17.92
CA ASP A 161 -6.96 -2.20 -16.53
C ASP A 161 -5.76 -1.88 -15.64
N LYS A 162 -5.98 -1.10 -14.58
CA LYS A 162 -5.03 -0.79 -13.51
C LYS A 162 -5.47 -1.50 -12.24
N VAL A 163 -4.83 -2.62 -11.92
CA VAL A 163 -5.26 -3.54 -10.88
C VAL A 163 -4.09 -4.00 -10.03
N ALA A 164 -4.31 -4.05 -8.73
CA ALA A 164 -3.46 -4.76 -7.79
C ALA A 164 -4.26 -5.84 -7.04
N PHE A 165 -3.59 -6.94 -6.71
CA PHE A 165 -4.16 -8.07 -6.01
C PHE A 165 -3.18 -8.60 -4.96
N SER A 166 -3.69 -9.00 -3.81
CA SER A 166 -2.94 -9.53 -2.68
C SER A 166 -3.70 -10.68 -2.06
N SER A 167 -3.03 -11.78 -1.74
CA SER A 167 -3.65 -12.91 -1.06
C SER A 167 -2.64 -13.67 -0.22
N GLY A 168 -3.10 -14.29 0.86
CA GLY A 168 -2.26 -15.15 1.66
C GLY A 168 -3.01 -16.02 2.64
N LEU A 169 -2.23 -16.89 3.29
CA LEU A 169 -2.69 -17.88 4.25
C LEU A 169 -1.65 -18.02 5.36
N ASN A 170 -2.11 -17.95 6.60
CA ASN A 170 -1.38 -18.37 7.78
C ASN A 170 -2.00 -19.65 8.36
N ILE A 171 -1.18 -20.66 8.61
CA ILE A 171 -1.58 -21.93 9.24
C ILE A 171 -0.84 -22.06 10.56
N LYS A 172 -1.58 -22.01 11.66
CA LYS A 172 -1.07 -22.25 13.01
C LYS A 172 -1.19 -23.73 13.39
N SER A 173 -0.11 -24.27 13.92
CA SER A 173 0.00 -25.63 14.43
C SER A 173 0.83 -25.67 15.72
N ASN A 174 0.95 -26.86 16.33
CA ASN A 174 1.86 -27.06 17.46
C ASN A 174 3.35 -26.91 17.08
N LEU A 175 3.66 -26.96 15.79
CA LEU A 175 5.02 -26.78 15.27
C LEU A 175 5.31 -25.31 14.96
N GLY A 176 4.40 -24.36 15.20
CA GLY A 176 4.54 -22.97 14.81
C GLY A 176 3.48 -22.52 13.80
N THR A 177 3.61 -21.28 13.33
CA THR A 177 2.74 -20.67 12.32
C THR A 177 3.51 -20.58 11.01
N PHE A 178 2.91 -21.08 9.93
CA PHE A 178 3.48 -21.03 8.58
C PHE A 178 2.65 -20.08 7.71
N GLY A 179 3.31 -19.12 7.06
CA GLY A 179 2.73 -18.11 6.19
C GLY A 179 3.10 -18.31 4.73
N VAL A 180 2.14 -18.11 3.82
CA VAL A 180 2.37 -18.00 2.37
C VAL A 180 1.56 -16.82 1.84
N HIS A 181 2.23 -15.91 1.16
CA HIS A 181 1.67 -14.65 0.71
C HIS A 181 2.13 -14.35 -0.72
N GLY A 182 1.24 -13.78 -1.53
CA GLY A 182 1.57 -13.32 -2.87
C GLY A 182 0.77 -12.08 -3.24
N ALA A 183 1.40 -11.21 -4.02
CA ALA A 183 0.74 -10.03 -4.54
C ALA A 183 1.29 -9.61 -5.90
N PHE A 184 0.49 -8.87 -6.66
CA PHE A 184 0.94 -8.17 -7.84
C PHE A 184 0.23 -6.83 -8.00
N ALA A 185 0.83 -5.93 -8.77
CA ALA A 185 0.20 -4.71 -9.26
C ALA A 185 0.64 -4.49 -10.71
N THR A 186 -0.31 -4.23 -11.60
CA THR A 186 -0.02 -3.86 -12.99
C THR A 186 0.77 -2.55 -13.03
N GLN A 187 1.48 -2.30 -14.13
CA GLN A 187 2.12 -1.00 -14.35
C GLN A 187 1.05 0.11 -14.34
N PHE A 188 1.40 1.29 -13.82
CA PHE A 188 0.55 2.48 -13.76
C PHE A 188 -0.61 2.45 -12.75
N THR A 189 -0.70 1.43 -11.90
CA THR A 189 -1.81 1.28 -10.94
C THR A 189 -1.90 2.40 -9.90
N PHE A 190 -0.78 3.06 -9.60
CA PHE A 190 -0.72 4.05 -8.51
C PHE A 190 -0.37 5.47 -9.00
N GLN A 191 -0.32 5.65 -10.32
CA GLN A 191 0.00 6.91 -10.96
C GLN A 191 -1.04 8.01 -10.70
N PRO A 192 -0.66 9.28 -10.89
CA PRO A 192 -1.64 10.36 -11.01
C PRO A 192 -2.43 10.20 -12.31
N GLY A 193 -3.71 10.60 -12.31
CA GLY A 193 -4.47 10.79 -13.54
C GLY A 193 -4.48 12.26 -13.95
N CYS A 194 -4.16 12.57 -15.21
CA CYS A 194 -4.51 13.83 -15.89
C CYS A 194 -4.30 15.15 -15.08
N GLY A 195 -3.20 15.26 -14.32
CA GLY A 195 -2.83 16.46 -13.56
C GLY A 195 -3.22 16.46 -12.07
N ASP A 196 -3.70 15.33 -11.55
CA ASP A 196 -4.16 15.19 -10.17
C ASP A 196 -3.15 14.50 -9.25
N SER A 197 -3.57 14.19 -8.02
CA SER A 197 -2.73 13.58 -6.99
C SER A 197 -2.51 12.08 -7.23
N SER A 198 -1.29 11.57 -7.16
CA SER A 198 -1.01 10.13 -7.23
C SER A 198 -1.31 9.37 -5.92
N TYR A 199 -1.38 8.03 -5.95
CA TYR A 199 -1.58 7.17 -4.77
C TYR A 199 -0.31 7.01 -3.93
N THR A 200 0.22 8.14 -3.49
CA THR A 200 1.51 8.26 -2.81
C THR A 200 1.44 9.27 -1.67
N ILE A 201 2.35 9.17 -0.71
CA ILE A 201 2.42 10.07 0.44
C ILE A 201 2.86 11.47 -0.02
N TYR A 202 3.90 11.56 -0.84
CA TYR A 202 4.49 12.83 -1.28
C TYR A 202 4.06 13.17 -2.71
N PRO A 203 3.87 14.46 -3.05
CA PRO A 203 3.47 14.87 -4.39
C PRO A 203 4.56 14.62 -5.45
N GLU A 204 5.83 14.61 -5.05
CA GLU A 204 7.00 14.48 -5.94
C GLU A 204 7.97 13.43 -5.39
N SER A 205 8.75 12.78 -6.27
CA SER A 205 9.81 11.82 -5.90
C SER A 205 11.10 12.51 -5.45
N ILE A 206 11.21 13.82 -5.68
CA ILE A 206 12.40 14.63 -5.41
C ILE A 206 12.03 15.74 -4.43
N TYR A 207 12.96 16.07 -3.53
CA TYR A 207 12.89 17.31 -2.75
C TYR A 207 14.27 17.91 -2.54
N TYR A 208 14.30 19.19 -2.15
CA TYR A 208 15.54 19.91 -1.88
C TYR A 208 15.68 20.19 -0.39
N TYR A 209 16.84 19.86 0.19
CA TYR A 209 17.17 20.17 1.57
C TYR A 209 18.53 20.86 1.64
N GLU A 210 18.55 22.10 2.16
CA GLU A 210 19.78 22.92 2.22
C GLU A 210 20.47 23.09 0.84
N GLY A 211 19.69 23.10 -0.23
CA GLY A 211 20.18 23.21 -1.62
C GLY A 211 20.62 21.88 -2.23
N GLU A 212 20.64 20.79 -1.47
CA GLU A 212 20.95 19.45 -1.97
C GLU A 212 19.69 18.74 -2.45
N LYS A 213 19.75 18.20 -3.67
CA LYS A 213 18.71 17.34 -4.23
C LYS A 213 18.70 16.00 -3.48
N ARG A 214 17.53 15.56 -3.06
CA ARG A 214 17.29 14.27 -2.41
C ARG A 214 16.16 13.54 -3.12
N ILE A 215 16.29 12.22 -3.19
CA ILE A 215 15.34 11.31 -3.81
C ILE A 215 14.62 10.57 -2.68
N ILE A 216 13.30 10.48 -2.78
CA ILE A 216 12.48 9.65 -1.90
C ILE A 216 12.44 8.25 -2.51
N ASP A 217 12.79 7.23 -1.74
CA ASP A 217 12.70 5.84 -2.23
C ASP A 217 11.25 5.47 -2.50
N TYR A 218 10.99 4.73 -3.58
CA TYR A 218 9.63 4.35 -3.95
C TYR A 218 8.91 3.57 -2.83
N THR A 219 9.65 2.81 -2.00
CA THR A 219 9.08 2.07 -0.88
C THR A 219 8.62 2.94 0.29
N ASP A 220 9.10 4.19 0.36
CA ASP A 220 8.65 5.21 1.30
C ASP A 220 7.55 6.11 0.70
N HIS A 221 7.26 5.92 -0.59
CA HIS A 221 6.38 6.81 -1.35
C HIS A 221 4.96 6.26 -1.47
N TYR A 222 4.80 4.96 -1.72
CA TYR A 222 3.48 4.34 -1.89
C TYR A 222 2.70 4.26 -0.58
N ILE A 223 1.43 4.70 -0.62
CA ILE A 223 0.53 4.61 0.55
C ILE A 223 0.18 3.15 0.85
N GLY A 224 -0.01 2.34 -0.19
CA GLY A 224 -0.49 0.96 -0.13
C GLY A 224 0.60 -0.08 -0.36
N TYR A 225 0.49 -0.83 -1.46
CA TYR A 225 1.41 -1.93 -1.76
C TYR A 225 2.88 -1.47 -1.72
N LYS A 226 3.66 -1.99 -0.74
CA LYS A 226 5.01 -1.50 -0.39
C LYS A 226 6.02 -1.48 -1.55
N TYR A 227 5.82 -2.30 -2.57
CA TYR A 227 6.69 -2.33 -3.75
C TYR A 227 6.14 -1.52 -4.92
N GLY A 228 4.91 -1.03 -4.85
CA GLY A 228 4.31 -0.24 -5.89
C GLY A 228 3.84 -1.04 -7.09
N GLU A 229 3.63 -0.31 -8.17
CA GLU A 229 3.15 -0.83 -9.44
C GLU A 229 4.22 -1.64 -10.18
N ASN A 230 3.80 -2.29 -11.26
CA ASN A 230 4.66 -3.10 -12.13
C ASN A 230 5.50 -4.13 -11.35
N THR A 231 4.86 -4.84 -10.42
CA THR A 231 5.58 -5.70 -9.47
C THR A 231 4.81 -6.96 -9.16
N VAL A 232 5.51 -8.08 -9.01
CA VAL A 232 5.02 -9.35 -8.45
C VAL A 232 5.88 -9.73 -7.25
N SER A 233 5.27 -10.08 -6.13
CA SER A 233 5.97 -10.49 -4.90
C SER A 233 5.40 -11.77 -4.30
N PHE A 234 6.27 -12.50 -3.61
CA PHE A 234 5.93 -13.74 -2.92
C PHE A 234 6.75 -13.86 -1.63
N LEU A 235 6.09 -14.24 -0.53
CA LEU A 235 6.69 -14.45 0.77
C LEU A 235 6.25 -15.81 1.31
N VAL A 236 7.23 -16.54 1.85
CA VAL A 236 6.99 -17.65 2.77
C VAL A 236 7.63 -17.30 4.09
N ASP A 237 6.89 -17.45 5.17
CA ASP A 237 7.39 -17.18 6.51
C ASP A 237 7.00 -18.27 7.51
N TYR A 238 7.70 -18.26 8.64
CA TYR A 238 7.53 -19.18 9.74
C TYR A 238 7.82 -18.47 11.05
N ASP A 239 6.87 -18.56 11.98
CA ASP A 239 6.98 -18.06 13.34
C ASP A 239 6.83 -19.20 14.36
N TYR A 240 7.73 -19.25 15.33
CA TYR A 240 7.70 -20.25 16.39
C TYR A 240 8.16 -19.69 17.73
N THR A 241 7.30 -19.83 18.74
CA THR A 241 7.60 -19.46 20.12
C THR A 241 7.77 -20.71 20.98
N TYR A 242 8.95 -20.88 21.57
CA TYR A 242 9.24 -22.00 22.46
C TYR A 242 9.20 -21.57 23.93
N ASN A 243 8.21 -22.09 24.68
CA ASN A 243 8.06 -21.91 26.13
C ASN A 243 8.20 -20.47 26.62
N ASN A 244 7.83 -19.48 25.80
CA ASN A 244 8.07 -18.05 26.03
C ASN A 244 9.53 -17.70 26.36
N TRP A 245 10.50 -18.58 26.04
CA TRP A 245 11.92 -18.34 26.23
C TRP A 245 12.55 -17.73 25.00
N PHE A 246 12.17 -18.20 23.81
CA PHE A 246 12.52 -17.51 22.57
C PHE A 246 11.40 -17.58 21.55
N ASN A 247 11.34 -16.56 20.69
CA ASN A 247 10.56 -16.53 19.47
C ASN A 247 11.53 -16.53 18.28
N LEU A 248 11.32 -17.40 17.30
CA LEU A 248 12.05 -17.45 16.04
C LEU A 248 11.10 -17.07 14.92
N TYR A 249 11.49 -16.06 14.15
CA TYR A 249 10.89 -15.72 12.87
C TYR A 249 11.89 -16.03 11.76
N SER A 250 11.43 -16.64 10.69
CA SER A 250 12.21 -16.85 9.47
C SER A 250 11.34 -16.64 8.25
N SER A 251 11.89 -16.01 7.22
CA SER A 251 11.16 -15.83 5.96
C SER A 251 12.07 -15.83 4.75
N PHE A 252 11.48 -16.10 3.59
CA PHE A 252 12.07 -15.93 2.29
C PHE A 252 11.11 -15.16 1.38
N GLU A 253 11.55 -14.00 0.92
CA GLU A 253 10.79 -13.09 0.07
C GLU A 253 11.45 -12.97 -1.31
N THR A 254 10.63 -13.07 -2.36
CA THR A 254 11.03 -12.83 -3.74
C THR A 254 10.19 -11.72 -4.34
N VAL A 255 10.83 -10.77 -5.01
CA VAL A 255 10.16 -9.64 -5.68
C VAL A 255 10.74 -9.48 -7.08
N PHE A 256 9.85 -9.35 -8.05
CA PHE A 256 10.15 -8.97 -9.42
C PHE A 256 9.53 -7.61 -9.70
N SER A 257 10.34 -6.62 -10.04
CA SER A 257 9.87 -5.26 -10.32
C SER A 257 10.34 -4.81 -11.69
N GLY A 258 9.43 -4.23 -12.48
CA GLY A 258 9.79 -3.41 -13.62
C GLY A 258 9.86 -1.92 -13.23
N SER A 259 9.92 -1.06 -14.24
CA SER A 259 9.89 0.38 -14.06
C SER A 259 8.61 0.88 -13.39
N LYS A 260 8.72 1.97 -12.64
CA LYS A 260 7.59 2.59 -11.94
C LYS A 260 7.78 4.10 -11.81
N SER A 261 6.69 4.84 -11.90
CA SER A 261 6.70 6.31 -11.87
C SER A 261 5.61 6.81 -10.94
N PRO A 262 5.85 6.79 -9.62
CA PRO A 262 4.83 7.05 -8.60
C PRO A 262 4.16 8.43 -8.70
N THR A 263 4.78 9.39 -9.39
CA THR A 263 4.32 10.80 -9.42
C THR A 263 4.09 11.35 -10.81
N GLU A 264 4.29 10.55 -11.87
CA GLU A 264 4.15 11.01 -13.25
C GLU A 264 3.05 10.25 -13.98
N ASP A 265 2.25 10.96 -14.80
CA ASP A 265 1.24 10.36 -15.66
C ASP A 265 1.89 9.94 -16.99
N THR A 266 2.46 8.74 -16.99
CA THR A 266 3.16 8.17 -18.16
C THR A 266 2.40 7.01 -18.79
N ALA A 267 1.19 6.72 -18.33
CA ALA A 267 0.40 5.59 -18.79
C ALA A 267 0.10 5.70 -20.30
N PRO A 268 0.30 4.61 -21.07
CA PRO A 268 -0.14 4.57 -22.46
C PRO A 268 -1.67 4.56 -22.52
N TYR A 269 -2.20 5.03 -23.65
CA TYR A 269 -3.64 5.13 -23.86
C TYR A 269 -4.39 3.79 -23.88
N GLU A 270 -3.69 2.68 -24.17
CA GLU A 270 -4.26 1.34 -24.27
C GLU A 270 -3.26 0.30 -23.75
N GLY A 271 -3.77 -0.85 -23.31
CA GLY A 271 -2.97 -2.01 -22.91
C GLY A 271 -2.78 -2.12 -21.39
N THR A 272 -2.92 -3.34 -20.86
CA THR A 272 -2.57 -3.64 -19.47
C THR A 272 -1.20 -4.29 -19.45
N TYR A 273 -0.29 -3.72 -18.67
CA TYR A 273 1.11 -4.13 -18.63
C TYR A 273 1.49 -4.67 -17.26
N LEU A 274 2.31 -5.73 -17.23
CA LEU A 274 2.85 -6.30 -16.01
C LEU A 274 4.17 -7.02 -16.31
N LEU A 275 5.28 -6.42 -15.89
CA LEU A 275 6.64 -6.97 -16.05
C LEU A 275 6.99 -7.28 -17.51
N ASP A 276 6.50 -6.46 -18.46
CA ASP A 276 6.72 -6.66 -19.89
C ASP A 276 8.11 -6.20 -20.37
N GLU A 277 8.87 -5.55 -19.49
CA GLU A 277 10.23 -5.10 -19.76
C GLU A 277 11.22 -6.27 -19.87
N SER A 278 12.22 -6.13 -20.74
CA SER A 278 13.25 -7.17 -20.91
C SER A 278 14.19 -7.29 -19.72
N LEU A 279 14.38 -6.20 -18.99
CA LEU A 279 15.19 -6.13 -17.78
C LEU A 279 14.23 -5.89 -16.61
N LEU A 280 14.40 -6.66 -15.53
CA LEU A 280 13.58 -6.56 -14.32
C LEU A 280 14.49 -6.64 -13.10
N GLU A 281 14.20 -5.86 -12.08
CA GLU A 281 14.79 -6.06 -10.76
C GLU A 281 14.33 -7.41 -10.21
N LYS A 282 15.27 -8.18 -9.66
CA LYS A 282 15.00 -9.47 -8.99
C LYS A 282 15.59 -9.43 -7.60
N ARG A 283 14.74 -9.33 -6.60
CA ARG A 283 15.15 -9.28 -5.20
C ARG A 283 14.80 -10.60 -4.51
N TYR A 284 15.80 -11.19 -3.85
CA TYR A 284 15.66 -12.39 -3.03
C TYR A 284 16.21 -12.09 -1.65
N VAL A 285 15.36 -12.13 -0.63
CA VAL A 285 15.75 -11.83 0.75
C VAL A 285 15.34 -12.97 1.67
N TYR A 286 16.29 -13.45 2.44
CA TYR A 286 16.06 -14.31 3.58
C TYR A 286 16.21 -13.52 4.87
N THR A 287 15.20 -13.55 5.72
CA THR A 287 15.23 -12.94 7.05
C THR A 287 15.22 -14.03 8.09
N VAL A 288 16.05 -13.87 9.12
CA VAL A 288 15.95 -14.63 10.37
C VAL A 288 15.98 -13.65 11.52
N ALA A 289 15.00 -13.73 12.41
CA ALA A 289 14.92 -12.93 13.61
C ALA A 289 14.65 -13.82 14.81
N THR A 290 15.19 -13.44 15.96
CA THR A 290 14.97 -14.17 17.20
C THR A 290 14.93 -13.21 18.37
N ASN A 291 13.89 -13.37 19.19
CA ASN A 291 13.77 -12.67 20.46
C ASN A 291 14.00 -13.67 21.58
N PHE A 292 14.89 -13.33 22.51
CA PHE A 292 15.15 -14.09 23.72
C PHE A 292 14.57 -13.35 24.92
N TYR A 293 13.87 -14.07 25.77
CA TYR A 293 13.19 -13.53 26.95
C TYR A 293 13.83 -14.11 28.22
N PHE A 294 14.33 -13.22 29.08
CA PHE A 294 14.98 -13.55 30.34
C PHE A 294 14.36 -12.72 31.48
N ASN A 295 13.32 -13.26 32.12
CA ASN A 295 12.50 -12.52 33.09
C ASN A 295 12.00 -11.21 32.48
N ASN A 296 12.47 -10.07 32.99
CA ASN A 296 12.08 -8.73 32.55
C ASN A 296 12.95 -8.20 31.39
N LEU A 297 13.85 -9.01 30.84
CA LEU A 297 14.76 -8.61 29.78
C LEU A 297 14.37 -9.27 28.46
N GLU A 298 14.40 -8.49 27.40
CA GLU A 298 14.22 -8.96 26.03
C GLU A 298 15.47 -8.63 25.21
N PHE A 299 15.99 -9.60 24.47
CA PHE A 299 17.08 -9.41 23.53
C PHE A 299 16.65 -9.83 22.12
N ASN A 300 16.73 -8.88 21.18
CA ASN A 300 16.33 -9.07 19.80
C ASN A 300 17.58 -9.22 18.93
N LEU A 301 17.60 -10.23 18.07
CA LEU A 301 18.58 -10.41 16.99
C LEU A 301 17.84 -10.54 15.67
N SER A 302 18.28 -9.86 14.62
CA SER A 302 17.80 -10.14 13.26
C SER A 302 18.91 -10.00 12.23
N ALA A 303 18.79 -10.78 11.17
CA ALA A 303 19.64 -10.74 10.00
C ALA A 303 18.80 -10.83 8.73
N ASP A 304 18.98 -9.86 7.83
CA ASP A 304 18.50 -9.93 6.45
C ASP A 304 19.69 -10.24 5.54
N MET A 305 19.56 -11.27 4.72
CA MET A 305 20.59 -11.75 3.80
C MET A 305 19.98 -11.94 2.42
N GLY A 306 20.65 -11.50 1.36
CA GLY A 306 20.05 -11.60 0.05
C GLY A 306 20.82 -10.94 -1.07
N VAL A 307 20.16 -10.84 -2.21
CA VAL A 307 20.68 -10.16 -3.40
C VAL A 307 19.54 -9.44 -4.11
N ILE A 308 19.85 -8.26 -4.63
CA ILE A 308 19.04 -7.54 -5.61
C ILE A 308 19.82 -7.58 -6.91
N GLN A 309 19.24 -8.20 -7.93
CA GLN A 309 19.78 -8.15 -9.29
C GLN A 309 19.07 -7.06 -10.05
N ASN A 310 19.79 -6.33 -10.89
CA ASN A 310 19.24 -5.25 -11.70
C ASN A 310 18.44 -4.22 -10.89
N LYS A 311 19.05 -3.73 -9.81
CA LYS A 311 18.43 -2.83 -8.84
C LYS A 311 17.77 -1.65 -9.55
N LEU A 312 16.56 -1.31 -9.10
CA LEU A 312 15.86 -0.10 -9.51
C LEU A 312 16.68 1.12 -9.08
N GLU A 313 17.05 1.96 -10.04
CA GLU A 313 17.65 3.26 -9.81
C GLU A 313 16.73 4.36 -10.30
N PHE A 314 16.76 5.50 -9.61
CA PHE A 314 15.97 6.64 -9.98
C PHE A 314 16.65 7.41 -11.13
N ASN A 315 15.98 7.47 -12.28
CA ASN A 315 16.35 8.28 -13.41
C ASN A 315 15.79 9.69 -13.23
N VAL A 316 16.68 10.64 -12.96
CA VAL A 316 16.35 12.04 -12.68
C VAL A 316 15.72 12.76 -13.87
N ASP A 317 16.09 12.40 -15.09
CA ASP A 317 15.64 13.11 -16.29
C ASP A 317 14.22 12.69 -16.69
N GLU A 318 13.83 11.47 -16.32
CA GLU A 318 12.53 10.88 -16.65
C GLU A 318 11.58 10.81 -15.43
N ASP A 319 12.06 11.10 -14.21
CA ASP A 319 11.33 10.95 -12.93
C ASP A 319 10.70 9.55 -12.77
N ILE A 320 11.50 8.53 -13.09
CA ILE A 320 11.10 7.12 -13.01
C ILE A 320 12.13 6.31 -12.24
N PHE A 321 11.69 5.25 -11.58
CA PHE A 321 12.55 4.18 -11.11
C PHE A 321 12.61 3.11 -12.19
N GLU A 322 13.81 2.75 -12.64
CA GLU A 322 14.00 1.75 -13.71
C GLU A 322 15.09 0.72 -13.37
N PRO A 323 14.96 -0.54 -13.85
CA PRO A 323 15.98 -1.55 -13.64
C PRO A 323 17.33 -1.15 -14.25
N SER A 324 18.40 -1.29 -13.48
CA SER A 324 19.78 -0.96 -13.92
C SER A 324 20.62 -2.22 -14.15
N ASP A 325 21.87 -2.06 -14.59
CA ASP A 325 22.86 -3.15 -14.65
C ASP A 325 23.56 -3.40 -13.30
N LYS A 326 23.11 -2.77 -12.22
CA LYS A 326 23.74 -2.89 -10.89
C LYS A 326 23.07 -3.95 -10.05
N ASP A 327 23.92 -4.77 -9.44
CA ASP A 327 23.51 -5.74 -8.42
C ASP A 327 23.93 -5.26 -7.03
N GLU A 328 23.17 -5.64 -6.01
CA GLU A 328 23.43 -5.32 -4.60
C GLU A 328 23.33 -6.58 -3.74
N ASN A 329 24.33 -6.83 -2.89
CA ASN A 329 24.25 -7.86 -1.86
C ASN A 329 23.67 -7.26 -0.58
N ILE A 330 22.71 -7.96 0.01
CA ILE A 330 22.08 -7.56 1.28
C ILE A 330 22.73 -8.35 2.41
N LEU A 331 23.29 -7.63 3.37
CA LEU A 331 23.61 -8.14 4.70
C LEU A 331 23.30 -7.05 5.72
N LYS A 332 22.17 -7.16 6.40
CA LYS A 332 21.75 -6.24 7.45
C LYS A 332 21.63 -7.00 8.75
N LEU A 333 22.33 -6.56 9.80
CA LEU A 333 22.26 -7.15 11.13
C LEU A 333 21.68 -6.12 12.08
N ASN A 334 20.62 -6.47 12.81
CA ASN A 334 20.04 -5.62 13.84
C ASN A 334 20.05 -6.33 15.19
N PHE A 335 20.30 -5.54 16.24
CA PHE A 335 20.38 -5.99 17.62
C PHE A 335 19.54 -5.03 18.46
N GLY A 336 18.73 -5.55 19.37
CA GLY A 336 17.88 -4.76 20.24
C GLY A 336 17.88 -5.30 21.68
N PHE A 337 17.61 -4.40 22.63
CA PHE A 337 17.46 -4.76 24.04
C PHE A 337 16.27 -4.00 24.63
N GLY A 338 15.39 -4.72 25.31
CA GLY A 338 14.19 -4.21 25.96
C GLY A 338 14.14 -4.61 27.43
N ILE A 339 13.43 -3.80 28.23
CA ILE A 339 13.08 -4.12 29.62
C ILE A 339 11.55 -4.05 29.71
N GLU A 340 10.91 -5.17 30.04
CA GLU A 340 9.49 -5.19 30.40
C GLU A 340 9.34 -4.81 31.87
N PHE A 341 8.53 -3.77 32.14
CA PHE A 341 8.27 -3.25 33.49
C PHE A 341 7.03 -3.85 34.12
#